data_AF-A0A3B9QJ53-F1
#
_entry.id   AF-A0A3B9QJ53-F1
#
_cell.length_a   1.000
_cell.length_b   1.000
_cell.length_c   1.000
_cell.angle_alpha   90.00
_cell.angle_beta   90.00
_cell.angle_gamma   90.00
#
_symmetry.space_group_name_H-M   'P 1'
#
loop_
_entity.id
_entity.type
_entity.pdbx_description
1 polymer ?
#
loop_
_entity_poly.entity_id
_entity_poly.type
_entity_poly.pdbx_seq_one_letter_code
_entity_poly.pdbx_strand_id
1 'polypeptide(L)'
;VMVFQWGWGQSLIGLEETVPIVSFVPMFMFAVLFGLSMDYEVFLLSRVKEEYLVSGDNSQSVISGISNTARVITSAALIMISVFLGFVANPDPIMKMMGLGLATAIFVDATIVRVVLVPASMKLMGDANWWFPKRLAWLPRLDIEGEERLPARELDSASQSAD
;
A
#
# COMPACT_ATOMS: atom_id res chain seq x y z
N VAL A 1 9.87 -10.28 18.33
CA VAL A 1 10.41 -11.41 19.13
C VAL A 1 11.93 -11.46 19.08
N MET A 2 12.57 -11.57 17.91
CA MET A 2 14.03 -11.70 17.80
C MET A 2 14.82 -10.57 18.49
N VAL A 3 14.42 -9.31 18.32
CA VAL A 3 15.15 -8.17 18.92
C VAL A 3 14.85 -8.02 20.41
N PHE A 4 13.58 -8.01 20.80
CA PHE A 4 13.16 -7.64 22.16
C PHE A 4 13.11 -8.81 23.16
N GLN A 5 12.81 -10.02 22.69
CA GLN A 5 12.78 -11.21 23.55
C GLN A 5 14.05 -12.05 23.46
N TRP A 6 14.67 -12.15 22.27
CA TRP A 6 15.91 -12.92 22.08
C TRP A 6 17.18 -12.06 22.11
N GLY A 7 17.03 -10.76 22.26
CA GLY A 7 18.12 -9.83 22.49
C GLY A 7 18.99 -9.48 21.28
N TRP A 8 18.55 -9.79 20.06
CA TRP A 8 19.32 -9.46 18.86
C TRP A 8 19.46 -7.94 18.70
N GLY A 9 20.69 -7.42 18.83
CA GLY A 9 21.01 -6.00 18.67
C GLY A 9 20.72 -5.12 19.89
N GLN A 10 20.51 -5.69 21.08
CA GLN A 10 20.21 -4.94 22.31
C GLN A 10 21.21 -3.82 22.65
N SER A 11 22.51 -4.06 22.41
CA SER A 11 23.56 -3.06 22.63
C SER A 11 23.50 -1.88 21.64
N LEU A 12 22.93 -2.08 20.45
CA LEU A 12 22.79 -1.04 19.42
C LEU A 12 21.55 -0.15 19.65
N ILE A 13 20.59 -0.67 20.41
CA ILE A 13 19.27 -0.04 20.65
C ILE A 13 19.20 0.55 22.08
N GLY A 14 20.24 0.34 22.90
CA GLY A 14 20.34 0.88 24.26
C GLY A 14 19.32 0.26 25.22
N LEU A 15 19.19 -1.07 25.19
CA LEU A 15 18.37 -1.84 26.13
C LEU A 15 19.29 -2.69 27.01
N GLU A 16 19.27 -2.45 28.32
CA GLU A 16 20.10 -3.16 29.30
C GLU A 16 19.52 -4.55 29.68
N GLU A 17 18.21 -4.77 29.47
CA GLU A 17 17.53 -6.05 29.73
C GLU A 17 16.42 -6.37 28.69
N THR A 18 16.02 -7.64 28.60
CA THR A 18 14.89 -8.09 27.76
C THR A 18 13.57 -7.54 28.31
N VAL A 19 12.94 -6.61 27.58
CA VAL A 19 11.66 -6.04 27.98
C VAL A 19 10.51 -6.92 27.48
N PRO A 20 9.58 -7.36 28.35
CA PRO A 20 8.41 -8.11 27.94
C PRO A 20 7.55 -7.33 26.94
N ILE A 21 7.10 -7.99 25.88
CA ILE A 21 6.17 -7.38 24.92
C ILE A 21 4.79 -7.30 25.60
N VAL A 22 4.30 -6.09 25.81
CA VAL A 22 2.96 -5.87 26.38
C VAL A 22 1.90 -6.32 25.37
N SER A 23 0.86 -7.03 25.82
CA SER A 23 -0.14 -7.65 24.93
C SER A 23 -0.86 -6.69 23.98
N PHE A 24 -0.97 -5.41 24.32
CA PHE A 24 -1.61 -4.42 23.43
C PHE A 24 -0.71 -4.01 22.26
N VAL A 25 0.61 -4.11 22.40
CA VAL A 25 1.57 -3.63 21.39
C VAL A 25 1.40 -4.35 20.05
N PRO A 26 1.35 -5.70 19.99
CA PRO A 26 1.09 -6.41 18.73
C PRO A 26 -0.28 -6.10 18.13
N MET A 27 -1.31 -5.96 18.95
CA MET A 27 -2.66 -5.62 18.50
C MET A 27 -2.69 -4.22 17.85
N PHE A 28 -2.06 -3.24 18.49
CA PHE A 28 -1.97 -1.89 17.98
C PHE A 28 -1.09 -1.81 16.73
N MET A 29 0.07 -2.48 16.72
CA MET A 29 0.92 -2.61 15.54
C MET A 29 0.15 -3.23 14.38
N PHE A 30 -0.60 -4.31 14.61
CA PHE A 30 -1.42 -4.93 13.57
C PHE A 30 -2.44 -3.94 13.00
N ALA A 31 -3.18 -3.22 13.85
CA ALA A 31 -4.18 -2.24 13.39
C ALA A 31 -3.54 -1.12 12.55
N VAL A 32 -2.40 -0.58 12.98
CA VAL A 32 -1.66 0.46 12.27
C VAL A 32 -1.12 -0.06 10.94
N LEU A 33 -0.43 -1.19 10.96
CA LEU A 33 0.17 -1.78 9.76
C LEU A 33 -0.88 -2.18 8.74
N PHE A 34 -1.99 -2.77 9.19
CA PHE A 34 -3.08 -3.15 8.30
C PHE A 34 -3.67 -1.93 7.60
N GLY A 35 -3.96 -0.84 8.34
CA GLY A 35 -4.46 0.39 7.74
C GLY A 35 -3.47 0.99 6.74
N LEU A 36 -2.20 1.13 7.14
CA LEU A 36 -1.17 1.72 6.28
C LEU A 36 -0.89 0.87 5.03
N SER A 37 -0.83 -0.46 5.14
CA SER A 37 -0.60 -1.37 4.01
C SER A 37 -1.76 -1.33 3.01
N MET A 38 -3.01 -1.32 3.51
CA MET A 38 -4.21 -1.28 2.66
C MET A 38 -4.24 -0.06 1.76
N ASP A 39 -3.90 1.12 2.28
CA ASP A 39 -3.91 2.38 1.51
C ASP A 39 -3.00 2.30 0.28
N TYR A 40 -1.87 1.62 0.43
CA TYR A 40 -0.91 1.48 -0.66
C TYR A 40 -1.21 0.33 -1.61
N GLU A 41 -1.62 -0.83 -1.10
CA GLU A 41 -1.99 -1.97 -1.94
C GLU A 41 -3.17 -1.59 -2.83
N VAL A 42 -4.17 -0.92 -2.28
CA VAL A 42 -5.30 -0.41 -3.06
C VAL A 42 -4.83 0.60 -4.11
N PHE A 43 -3.93 1.52 -3.78
CA PHE A 43 -3.39 2.46 -4.76
C PHE A 43 -2.66 1.75 -5.91
N LEU A 44 -1.78 0.80 -5.61
CA LEU A 44 -1.06 0.01 -6.62
C LEU A 44 -2.04 -0.78 -7.50
N LEU A 45 -2.94 -1.54 -6.88
CA LEU A 45 -3.91 -2.38 -7.59
C LEU A 45 -4.87 -1.55 -8.44
N SER A 46 -5.23 -0.34 -8.01
CA SER A 46 -6.06 0.57 -8.80
C SER A 46 -5.34 0.98 -10.08
N ARG A 47 -4.06 1.36 -10.00
CA ARG A 47 -3.26 1.68 -11.20
C ARG A 47 -3.06 0.48 -12.12
N VAL A 48 -2.85 -0.72 -11.57
CA VAL A 48 -2.78 -1.94 -12.40
C VAL A 48 -4.12 -2.22 -13.08
N LYS A 49 -5.24 -1.99 -12.38
CA LYS A 49 -6.59 -2.17 -12.94
C LYS A 49 -6.88 -1.16 -14.05
N GLU A 50 -6.51 0.09 -13.89
CA GLU A 50 -6.65 1.13 -14.92
C GLU A 50 -5.92 0.73 -16.21
N GLU A 51 -4.67 0.29 -16.11
CA GLU A 51 -3.91 -0.21 -17.26
C GLU A 51 -4.55 -1.47 -17.88
N TYR A 52 -5.12 -2.35 -17.04
CA TYR A 52 -5.82 -3.55 -17.52
C TYR A 52 -7.10 -3.22 -18.29
N LEU A 53 -7.85 -2.21 -17.86
CA LEU A 53 -9.05 -1.75 -18.56
C LEU A 53 -8.73 -1.18 -19.94
N VAL A 54 -7.51 -0.65 -20.14
CA VAL A 54 -7.05 -0.12 -21.43
C VAL A 54 -6.43 -1.21 -22.30
N SER A 55 -5.52 -2.02 -21.75
CA SER A 55 -4.71 -2.98 -22.51
C SER A 55 -5.35 -4.37 -22.66
N GLY A 56 -6.14 -4.80 -21.67
CA GLY A 56 -6.66 -6.17 -21.57
C GLY A 56 -5.59 -7.24 -21.29
N ASP A 57 -4.32 -6.88 -21.15
CA ASP A 57 -3.22 -7.81 -20.85
C ASP A 57 -2.80 -7.69 -19.39
N ASN A 58 -3.13 -8.72 -18.60
CA ASN A 58 -2.81 -8.78 -17.17
C ASN A 58 -1.31 -8.65 -16.89
N SER A 59 -0.45 -9.28 -17.69
CA SER A 59 1.00 -9.25 -17.43
C SER A 59 1.57 -7.85 -17.68
N GLN A 60 1.18 -7.22 -18.80
CA GLN A 60 1.63 -5.87 -19.11
C GLN A 60 1.09 -4.85 -18.11
N SER A 61 -0.16 -5.02 -17.68
CA SER A 61 -0.79 -4.14 -16.71
C SER A 61 -0.11 -4.14 -15.36
N VAL A 62 0.28 -5.33 -14.87
CA VAL A 62 1.04 -5.47 -13.63
C VAL A 62 2.40 -4.79 -13.76
N ILE A 63 3.11 -4.98 -14.88
CA ILE A 63 4.43 -4.36 -15.11
C ILE A 63 4.33 -2.84 -15.15
N SER A 64 3.39 -2.29 -15.92
CA SER A 64 3.20 -0.84 -16.09
C SER A 64 2.75 -0.19 -14.77
N GLY A 65 1.77 -0.78 -14.09
CA GLY A 65 1.25 -0.27 -12.82
C GLY A 65 2.31 -0.22 -11.71
N ILE A 66 3.18 -1.23 -11.63
CA ILE A 66 4.31 -1.23 -10.68
C ILE A 66 5.33 -0.17 -11.08
N SER A 67 5.75 -0.12 -12.35
CA SER A 67 6.77 0.83 -12.82
C SER A 67 6.38 2.28 -12.54
N ASN A 68 5.11 2.62 -12.76
CA ASN A 68 4.61 3.99 -12.58
C ASN A 68 4.46 4.40 -11.11
N THR A 69 4.19 3.45 -10.22
CA THR A 69 3.94 3.73 -8.80
C THR A 69 5.15 3.50 -7.90
N ALA A 70 6.15 2.75 -8.37
CA ALA A 70 7.32 2.33 -7.59
C ALA A 70 8.05 3.50 -6.91
N ARG A 71 8.28 4.61 -7.64
CA ARG A 71 9.02 5.75 -7.10
C ARG A 71 8.26 6.47 -5.98
N VAL A 72 6.96 6.68 -6.16
CA VAL A 72 6.10 7.37 -5.17
C VAL A 72 6.01 6.53 -3.90
N ILE A 73 5.75 5.25 -4.08
CA ILE A 73 5.64 4.26 -3.00
C ILE A 73 6.93 4.16 -2.20
N THR A 74 8.07 4.01 -2.87
CA THR A 74 9.37 3.84 -2.19
C THR A 74 9.73 5.10 -1.40
N SER A 75 9.44 6.27 -1.96
CA SER A 75 9.67 7.55 -1.28
C SER A 75 8.81 7.67 -0.01
N ALA A 76 7.53 7.31 -0.09
CA ALA A 76 6.64 7.34 1.06
C ALA A 76 7.05 6.30 2.13
N ALA A 77 7.45 5.09 1.72
CA ALA A 77 7.97 4.07 2.62
C ALA A 77 9.22 4.55 3.37
N LEU A 78 10.17 5.20 2.69
CA LEU A 78 11.38 5.76 3.31
C LEU A 78 11.04 6.82 4.37
N ILE A 79 10.08 7.70 4.09
CA ILE A 79 9.64 8.73 5.04
C ILE A 79 9.04 8.06 6.29
N MET A 80 8.12 7.10 6.12
CA MET A 80 7.50 6.40 7.25
C MET A 80 8.52 5.63 8.09
N ILE A 81 9.42 4.88 7.44
CA ILE A 81 10.51 4.16 8.12
C ILE A 81 11.35 5.14 8.93
N SER A 82 11.70 6.29 8.37
CA SER A 82 12.48 7.32 9.07
C SER A 82 11.75 7.87 10.30
N VAL A 83 10.45 8.13 10.20
CA VAL A 83 9.62 8.60 11.32
C VAL A 83 9.57 7.56 12.44
N PHE A 84 9.29 6.29 12.11
CA PHE A 84 9.21 5.22 13.12
C PHE A 84 10.58 4.87 13.72
N LEU A 85 11.66 4.93 12.94
CA LEU A 85 13.02 4.82 13.48
C LEU A 85 13.34 5.95 14.47
N GLY A 86 12.76 7.14 14.29
CA GLY A 86 12.86 8.23 15.27
C GLY A 86 12.32 7.85 16.66
N PHE A 87 11.33 6.96 16.75
CA PHE A 87 10.79 6.51 18.05
C PHE A 87 11.76 5.61 18.82
N VAL A 88 12.75 5.01 18.14
CA VAL A 88 13.80 4.19 18.76
C VAL A 88 14.72 5.03 19.66
N ALA A 89 14.85 6.33 19.40
CA ALA A 89 15.62 7.24 20.24
C ALA A 89 14.91 7.57 21.57
N ASN A 90 13.63 7.22 21.72
CA ASN A 90 12.89 7.48 22.94
C ASN A 90 13.33 6.52 24.07
N PRO A 91 13.49 6.99 25.32
CA PRO A 91 13.84 6.13 26.45
C PRO A 91 12.75 5.12 26.84
N ASP A 92 11.48 5.36 26.49
CA ASP A 92 10.37 4.44 26.77
C ASP A 92 10.51 3.15 25.93
N PRO A 93 10.63 1.96 26.56
CA PRO A 93 10.71 0.68 25.85
C PRO A 93 9.52 0.42 24.92
N ILE A 94 8.31 0.89 25.25
CA ILE A 94 7.13 0.73 24.41
C ILE A 94 7.32 1.48 23.09
N MET A 95 7.82 2.72 23.16
CA MET A 95 8.11 3.53 21.97
C MET A 95 9.21 2.91 21.12
N LYS A 96 10.25 2.33 21.73
CA LYS A 96 11.30 1.59 21.00
C LYS A 96 10.74 0.35 20.27
N MET A 97 9.88 -0.42 20.93
CA MET A 97 9.21 -1.59 20.34
C MET A 97 8.33 -1.20 19.16
N MET A 98 7.51 -0.17 19.32
CA MET A 98 6.64 0.37 18.28
C MET A 98 7.46 0.88 17.10
N GLY A 99 8.47 1.70 17.36
CA GLY A 99 9.32 2.30 16.32
C GLY A 99 10.03 1.26 15.47
N LEU A 100 10.76 0.34 16.12
CA LEU A 100 11.48 -0.70 15.40
C LEU A 100 10.54 -1.69 14.72
N GLY A 101 9.45 -2.07 15.41
CA GLY A 101 8.47 -3.02 14.90
C GLY A 101 7.75 -2.50 13.65
N LEU A 102 7.24 -1.27 13.70
CA LEU A 102 6.55 -0.64 12.57
C LEU A 102 7.52 -0.35 11.41
N ALA A 103 8.71 0.19 11.69
CA ALA A 103 9.72 0.43 10.66
C ALA A 103 10.09 -0.86 9.90
N THR A 104 10.32 -1.95 10.65
CA THR A 104 10.66 -3.25 10.06
C THR A 104 9.50 -3.81 9.24
N ALA A 105 8.28 -3.72 9.75
CA ALA A 105 7.10 -4.25 9.06
C ALA A 105 6.80 -3.47 7.77
N ILE A 106 6.90 -2.13 7.79
CA ILE A 106 6.74 -1.28 6.60
C ILE A 106 7.83 -1.58 5.57
N PHE A 107 9.07 -1.78 6.01
CA PHE A 107 10.17 -2.17 5.12
C PHE A 107 9.87 -3.50 4.41
N VAL A 108 9.39 -4.50 5.16
CA VAL A 108 9.00 -5.81 4.60
C VAL A 108 7.81 -5.67 3.65
N ASP A 109 6.80 -4.88 3.98
CA ASP A 109 5.63 -4.63 3.12
C ASP A 109 6.05 -3.99 1.80
N ALA A 110 6.78 -2.86 1.88
CA ALA A 110 7.17 -2.08 0.71
C ALA A 110 8.11 -2.84 -0.23
N THR A 111 8.82 -3.85 0.26
CA THR A 111 9.78 -4.64 -0.52
C THR A 111 9.24 -6.03 -0.86
N ILE A 112 9.11 -6.91 0.13
CA ILE A 112 8.78 -8.32 -0.08
C ILE A 112 7.33 -8.46 -0.55
N VAL A 113 6.39 -7.85 0.17
CA VAL A 113 4.97 -8.00 -0.16
C VAL A 113 4.71 -7.34 -1.51
N ARG A 114 5.14 -6.09 -1.69
CA ARG A 114 4.74 -5.31 -2.85
C ARG A 114 5.52 -5.59 -4.14
N VAL A 115 6.81 -5.86 -4.06
CA VAL A 115 7.63 -6.09 -5.27
C VAL A 115 7.59 -7.56 -5.69
N VAL A 116 7.31 -8.48 -4.76
CA VAL A 116 7.36 -9.92 -5.04
C VAL A 116 6.00 -10.59 -4.87
N LEU A 117 5.37 -10.46 -3.71
CA LEU A 117 4.16 -11.23 -3.40
C LEU A 117 2.96 -10.81 -4.25
N VAL A 118 2.68 -9.50 -4.33
CA VAL A 118 1.57 -8.93 -5.09
C VAL A 118 1.70 -9.20 -6.60
N PRO A 119 2.84 -8.95 -7.25
CA PRO A 119 2.96 -9.19 -8.69
C PRO A 119 2.93 -10.69 -9.03
N ALA A 120 3.50 -11.54 -8.16
CA ALA A 120 3.46 -12.98 -8.34
C ALA A 120 2.04 -13.54 -8.20
N SER A 121 1.27 -13.07 -7.21
CA SER A 121 -0.11 -13.51 -7.01
C SER A 121 -0.99 -13.07 -8.19
N MET A 122 -0.88 -11.82 -8.64
CA MET A 122 -1.61 -11.32 -9.80
C MET A 122 -1.24 -12.08 -11.07
N LYS A 123 0.04 -12.40 -11.28
CA LYS A 123 0.46 -13.19 -12.45
C LYS A 123 -0.09 -14.61 -12.40
N LEU A 124 -0.08 -15.25 -11.23
CA LEU A 124 -0.58 -16.61 -11.05
C LEU A 124 -2.09 -16.71 -11.27
N MET A 125 -2.85 -15.72 -10.79
CA MET A 125 -4.30 -15.68 -10.92
C MET A 125 -4.77 -15.32 -12.34
N GLY A 126 -3.99 -14.56 -13.10
CA GLY A 126 -4.32 -14.22 -14.50
C GLY A 126 -5.69 -13.55 -14.62
N ASP A 127 -6.54 -14.08 -15.51
CA ASP A 127 -7.89 -13.56 -15.76
C ASP A 127 -8.82 -13.65 -14.53
N ALA A 128 -8.51 -14.53 -13.58
CA ALA A 128 -9.29 -14.65 -12.35
C ALA A 128 -9.22 -13.40 -11.47
N ASN A 129 -8.16 -12.57 -11.60
CA ASN A 129 -8.04 -11.29 -10.89
C ASN A 129 -9.23 -10.36 -11.17
N TRP A 130 -9.82 -10.48 -12.35
CA TRP A 130 -10.79 -9.54 -12.91
C TRP A 130 -12.20 -10.11 -12.91
N TRP A 131 -12.39 -11.28 -12.29
CA TRP A 131 -13.70 -11.90 -12.20
C TRP A 131 -14.64 -11.08 -11.33
N PHE A 132 -15.74 -10.62 -11.93
CA PHE A 132 -16.78 -9.90 -11.22
C PHE A 132 -18.10 -10.67 -11.28
N PRO A 133 -18.72 -11.00 -10.13
CA PRO A 133 -19.94 -11.79 -10.12
C PRO A 133 -21.10 -11.01 -10.75
N LYS A 134 -21.83 -11.65 -11.68
CA LYS A 134 -22.96 -11.03 -12.42
C LYS A 134 -24.05 -10.44 -11.52
N ARG A 135 -24.20 -10.94 -10.29
CA ARG A 135 -25.18 -10.42 -9.30
C ARG A 135 -24.82 -9.03 -8.76
N LEU A 136 -23.57 -8.59 -8.86
CA LEU A 136 -23.14 -7.25 -8.45
C LEU A 136 -23.04 -6.27 -9.62
N ALA A 137 -23.40 -6.69 -10.85
CA ALA A 137 -23.32 -5.85 -12.04
C ALA A 137 -24.25 -4.62 -12.03
N TRP A 138 -25.13 -4.51 -11.02
CA TRP A 138 -25.97 -3.34 -10.78
C TRP A 138 -25.21 -2.18 -10.11
N LEU A 139 -24.00 -2.42 -9.57
CA LEU A 139 -23.21 -1.37 -8.94
C LEU A 139 -22.76 -0.34 -9.98
N PRO A 140 -22.93 0.97 -9.70
CA PRO A 140 -22.41 2.03 -10.56
C PRO A 140 -20.90 1.87 -10.73
N ARG A 141 -20.40 2.02 -11.96
CA ARG A 141 -18.96 2.12 -12.18
C ARG A 141 -18.51 3.48 -11.69
N LEU A 142 -17.95 3.50 -10.49
CA LEU A 142 -17.37 4.72 -9.91
C LEU A 142 -16.11 5.08 -10.69
N ASP A 143 -16.25 6.01 -11.62
CA ASP A 143 -15.12 6.71 -12.22
C ASP A 143 -14.64 7.78 -11.23
N ILE A 144 -13.54 7.47 -10.53
CA ILE A 144 -12.94 8.39 -9.55
C ILE A 144 -12.28 9.58 -10.28
N GLU A 145 -11.95 9.42 -11.57
CA GLU A 145 -11.23 10.41 -12.38
C GLU A 145 -12.16 11.34 -13.17
N GLY A 146 -13.47 11.09 -13.20
CA GLY A 146 -14.46 12.00 -13.78
C GLY A 146 -14.30 12.23 -15.29
N GLU A 147 -13.73 11.25 -15.99
CA GLU A 147 -13.49 11.24 -17.44
C GLU A 147 -14.69 10.63 -18.20
N GLU A 148 -15.86 10.52 -17.56
CA GLU A 148 -17.11 10.42 -18.28
C GLU A 148 -17.30 11.74 -19.03
N ARG A 149 -16.75 11.75 -20.27
CA ARG A 149 -16.91 12.77 -21.31
C ARG A 149 -18.22 13.50 -21.07
N LEU A 150 -18.12 14.80 -20.81
CA LEU A 150 -19.24 15.73 -20.83
C LEU A 150 -20.21 15.26 -21.93
N PRO A 151 -21.49 14.98 -21.62
CA PRO A 151 -22.43 14.59 -22.65
C PRO A 151 -22.32 15.63 -23.77
N ALA A 152 -22.08 15.17 -25.00
CA ALA A 152 -21.74 15.98 -26.19
C ALA A 152 -22.70 17.16 -26.47
N ARG A 153 -23.78 17.28 -25.69
CA ARG A 153 -24.79 18.32 -25.72
C ARG A 153 -24.31 19.69 -25.22
N GLU A 154 -23.21 19.78 -24.47
CA GLU A 154 -22.68 21.07 -23.98
C GLU A 154 -21.60 21.69 -24.88
N LEU A 155 -21.02 20.93 -25.82
CA LEU A 155 -20.08 21.48 -26.80
C LEU A 155 -20.81 22.18 -27.97
N ASP A 156 -22.00 21.71 -28.33
CA ASP A 156 -22.84 22.35 -29.36
C ASP A 156 -23.49 23.66 -28.87
N SER A 157 -23.78 23.80 -27.57
CA SER A 157 -24.37 25.03 -27.02
C SER A 157 -23.35 26.15 -26.88
N ALA A 158 -22.08 25.82 -26.61
CA ALA A 158 -20.99 26.80 -26.54
C ALA A 158 -20.60 27.33 -27.93
N SER A 159 -20.70 26.51 -28.99
CA SER A 159 -20.48 26.97 -30.36
C SER A 159 -21.66 27.77 -30.93
N GLN A 160 -22.90 27.48 -30.52
CA GLN A 160 -24.09 28.25 -30.96
C GLN A 160 -24.27 29.59 -30.24
N SER A 161 -23.60 29.82 -29.10
CA SER A 161 -23.60 31.13 -28.43
C SER A 161 -22.50 32.09 -28.92
N ALA A 162 -21.63 31.61 -29.81
CA ALA A 162 -20.49 32.37 -30.34
C ALA A 162 -20.68 32.89 -31.78
N ASP A 163 -21.83 32.58 -32.39
CA ASP A 163 -22.33 33.12 -33.68
C ASP A 163 -23.57 34.00 -33.44
#